data_AF-A0A6G4UDG7-F1
#
_entry.id   AF-A0A6G4UDG7-F1
#
_cell.length_a   1.000
_cell.length_b   1.000
_cell.length_c   1.000
_cell.angle_alpha   90.00
_cell.angle_beta   90.00
_cell.angle_gamma   90.00
#
_symmetry.space_group_name_H-M   'P 1'
#
loop_
_entity.id
_entity.type
_entity.pdbx_description
1 polymer ?
#
loop_
_entity_poly.entity_id
_entity_poly.type
_entity_poly.pdbx_seq_one_letter_code
_entity_poly.pdbx_strand_id
1 'polypeptide(L)'
;MTFTYAEVGATRTLPLPAGYSHLRHRARIGHGPQVFAAAVDAVLSWRMHRASGARVEAAGPAAPGTRATVSLGVGRLRFSAPCEVVWAEEGDA
;
A
#
# COMPACT_ATOMS: atom_id res chain seq x y z
N MET A 1 12.49 -8.77 6.23
CA MET A 1 11.78 -8.99 7.51
C MET A 1 11.19 -10.40 7.47
N THR A 2 10.85 -11.05 8.60
CA THR A 2 10.11 -12.33 8.53
C THR A 2 8.61 -12.04 8.43
N PHE A 3 7.95 -12.53 7.38
CA PHE A 3 6.50 -12.35 7.19
C PHE A 3 5.70 -13.33 8.05
N THR A 4 4.48 -12.93 8.43
CA THR A 4 3.57 -13.73 9.26
C THR A 4 2.60 -14.60 8.46
N TYR A 5 2.73 -14.62 7.13
CA TYR A 5 1.89 -15.35 6.17
C TYR A 5 2.74 -15.81 4.98
N ALA A 6 2.30 -16.85 4.25
CA ALA A 6 3.09 -17.50 3.21
C ALA A 6 2.90 -16.85 1.82
N GLU A 7 1.76 -16.22 1.60
CA GLU A 7 1.24 -15.70 0.34
C GLU A 7 1.85 -14.32 -0.02
N VAL A 8 3.16 -14.18 0.21
CA VAL A 8 3.89 -12.93 0.01
C VAL A 8 3.86 -12.54 -1.47
N GLY A 9 3.22 -11.40 -1.77
CA GLY A 9 3.10 -10.88 -3.14
C GLY A 9 2.06 -11.60 -4.01
N ALA A 10 1.19 -12.43 -3.45
CA ALA A 10 0.18 -13.18 -4.20
C ALA A 10 -0.85 -12.29 -4.94
N THR A 11 -0.92 -11.00 -4.63
CA THR A 11 -1.76 -10.03 -5.34
C THR A 11 -1.22 -9.60 -6.71
N ARG A 12 0.02 -9.99 -7.06
CA ARG A 12 0.62 -9.68 -8.37
C ARG A 12 0.01 -10.50 -9.52
N THR A 13 -0.51 -11.68 -9.22
CA THR A 13 -1.06 -12.60 -10.22
C THR A 13 -2.45 -13.09 -9.80
N LEU A 14 -3.17 -13.68 -10.76
CA LEU A 14 -4.43 -14.36 -10.51
C LEU A 14 -4.22 -15.87 -10.72
N PRO A 15 -4.95 -16.74 -10.00
CA PRO A 15 -6.00 -16.45 -9.01
C PRO A 15 -5.44 -16.04 -7.62
N LEU A 16 -6.25 -15.30 -6.84
CA LEU A 16 -5.88 -14.93 -5.47
C LEU A 16 -6.03 -16.12 -4.50
N PRO A 17 -5.21 -16.20 -3.43
CA PRO A 17 -5.24 -17.32 -2.48
C PRO A 17 -6.60 -17.48 -1.77
N ALA A 18 -7.02 -18.72 -1.56
CA ALA A 18 -8.24 -19.01 -0.80
C ALA A 18 -8.09 -18.67 0.69
N GLY A 19 -9.22 -18.52 1.40
CA GLY A 19 -9.24 -18.26 2.84
C GLY A 19 -9.13 -16.78 3.26
N TYR A 20 -8.88 -15.87 2.31
CA TYR A 20 -8.85 -14.42 2.56
C TYR A 20 -10.17 -13.74 2.19
N SER A 21 -10.51 -12.69 2.93
CA SER A 21 -11.55 -11.73 2.54
C SER A 21 -11.00 -10.76 1.50
N HIS A 22 -11.12 -11.10 0.22
CA HIS A 22 -10.64 -10.25 -0.86
C HIS A 22 -11.46 -8.97 -1.00
N LEU A 23 -10.79 -7.81 -1.07
CA LEU A 23 -11.40 -6.51 -1.32
C LEU A 23 -11.11 -6.04 -2.75
N ARG A 24 -12.15 -5.74 -3.53
CA ARG A 24 -12.05 -5.08 -4.83
C ARG A 24 -12.87 -3.80 -4.82
N HIS A 25 -12.19 -2.66 -4.82
CA HIS A 25 -12.83 -1.34 -4.88
C HIS A 25 -12.26 -0.52 -6.03
N ARG A 26 -13.11 0.29 -6.69
CA ARG A 26 -12.70 1.20 -7.76
C ARG A 26 -13.43 2.53 -7.59
N ALA A 27 -12.66 3.61 -7.68
CA ALA A 27 -13.18 4.97 -7.68
C ALA A 27 -12.52 5.76 -8.82
N ARG A 28 -13.29 6.61 -9.50
CA ARG A 28 -12.76 7.47 -10.56
C ARG A 28 -12.15 8.73 -9.91
N ILE A 29 -10.86 8.95 -10.13
CA ILE A 29 -10.10 10.08 -9.54
C ILE A 29 -9.78 11.20 -10.56
N GLY A 30 -10.14 11.01 -11.83
CA GLY A 30 -9.93 11.96 -12.92
C GLY A 30 -9.57 11.27 -14.23
N HIS A 31 -8.97 12.01 -15.18
CA HIS A 31 -8.56 11.49 -16.48
C HIS A 31 -7.27 12.18 -16.98
N GLY A 32 -6.53 11.49 -17.84
CA GLY A 32 -5.32 11.99 -18.50
C GLY A 32 -4.01 11.70 -17.76
N PRO A 33 -2.86 11.84 -18.44
CA PRO A 33 -1.53 11.49 -17.91
C PRO A 33 -1.15 12.24 -16.64
N GLN A 34 -1.57 13.50 -16.49
CA GLN A 34 -1.24 14.32 -15.33
C GLN A 34 -1.93 13.81 -14.06
N VAL A 35 -3.19 13.38 -14.18
CA VAL A 35 -3.91 12.76 -13.06
C VAL A 35 -3.29 11.42 -12.70
N PHE A 36 -2.86 10.63 -13.70
CA PHE A 36 -2.18 9.37 -13.45
C PHE A 36 -0.86 9.59 -12.70
N ALA A 37 -0.01 10.50 -13.16
CA ALA A 37 1.25 10.83 -12.50
C ALA A 37 1.04 11.31 -11.06
N ALA A 38 0.02 12.16 -10.83
CA ALA A 38 -0.32 12.61 -9.48
C ALA A 38 -0.85 11.48 -8.58
N ALA A 39 -1.53 10.48 -9.14
CA ALA A 39 -1.99 9.31 -8.42
C ALA A 39 -0.84 8.36 -8.06
N VAL A 40 0.07 8.12 -9.01
CA VAL A 40 1.30 7.33 -8.79
C VAL A 40 2.12 7.97 -7.68
N ASP A 41 2.41 9.26 -7.77
CA ASP A 41 3.12 10.00 -6.71
C ASP A 41 2.39 9.88 -5.37
N ALA A 42 1.07 10.04 -5.33
CA ALA A 42 0.31 9.95 -4.09
C ALA A 42 0.37 8.57 -3.42
N VAL A 43 0.41 7.50 -4.21
CA VAL A 43 0.52 6.13 -3.71
C VAL A 43 1.95 5.85 -3.25
N LEU A 44 2.95 6.10 -4.12
CA LEU A 44 4.35 5.76 -3.87
C LEU A 44 5.01 6.63 -2.79
N SER A 45 4.53 7.86 -2.57
CA SER A 45 4.98 8.75 -1.48
C SER A 45 4.20 8.57 -0.16
N TRP A 46 3.28 7.60 -0.11
CA TRP A 46 2.38 7.32 1.01
C TRP A 46 1.34 8.42 1.30
N ARG A 47 1.22 9.45 0.45
CA ARG A 47 0.25 10.56 0.65
C ARG A 47 -1.19 10.07 0.71
N MET A 48 -1.59 9.15 -0.16
CA MET A 48 -2.93 8.55 -0.17
C MET A 48 -3.23 7.84 1.16
N HIS A 49 -2.28 7.06 1.67
CA HIS A 49 -2.42 6.31 2.92
C HIS A 49 -2.58 7.27 4.11
N ARG A 50 -1.79 8.34 4.17
CA ARG A 50 -1.92 9.35 5.22
C ARG A 50 -3.26 10.09 5.15
N ALA A 51 -3.75 10.36 3.93
CA ALA A 51 -5.04 10.99 3.71
C ALA A 51 -6.23 10.14 4.18
N SER A 52 -6.06 8.82 4.36
CA SER A 52 -7.11 7.96 4.93
C SER A 52 -7.24 8.06 6.46
N GLY A 53 -6.44 8.94 7.10
CA GLY A 53 -6.35 9.04 8.55
C GLY A 53 -5.35 8.07 9.19
N ALA A 54 -4.67 7.24 8.40
CA ALA A 54 -3.59 6.40 8.89
C ALA A 54 -2.31 7.22 9.12
N ARG A 55 -1.54 6.85 10.14
CA ARG A 55 -0.16 7.34 10.28
C ARG A 55 0.75 6.36 9.56
N VAL A 56 1.63 6.88 8.69
CA VAL A 56 2.62 6.06 7.96
C VAL A 56 4.00 6.65 8.13
N GLU A 57 4.86 5.89 8.79
CA GLU A 57 6.30 6.14 8.94
C GLU A 57 7.04 5.16 8.04
N ALA A 58 7.80 5.63 7.06
CA ALA A 58 8.46 4.77 6.08
C ALA A 58 9.92 5.18 5.89
N ALA A 59 10.78 4.20 5.61
CA ALA A 59 12.20 4.41 5.34
C ALA A 59 12.48 5.03 3.95
N GLY A 60 11.46 5.13 3.09
CA GLY A 60 11.57 5.68 1.74
C GLY A 60 10.25 5.60 0.96
N PRO A 61 10.27 5.89 -0.35
CA PRO A 61 9.14 5.65 -1.25
C PRO A 61 8.77 4.16 -1.28
N ALA A 62 7.53 3.86 -1.68
CA ALA A 62 7.07 2.49 -1.83
C ALA A 62 7.80 1.79 -2.98
N ALA A 63 8.77 0.96 -2.62
CA ALA A 63 9.53 0.10 -3.52
C ALA A 63 9.79 -1.23 -2.79
N PRO A 64 9.99 -2.35 -3.50
CA PRO A 64 10.25 -3.63 -2.86
C PRO A 64 11.36 -3.54 -1.80
N GLY A 65 11.11 -4.06 -0.60
CA GLY A 65 12.02 -3.99 0.55
C GLY A 65 11.87 -2.73 1.42
N THR A 66 11.15 -1.69 0.97
CA THR A 66 10.88 -0.51 1.80
C THR A 66 10.04 -0.90 3.01
N ARG A 67 10.55 -0.60 4.20
CA ARG A 67 9.85 -0.81 5.47
C ARG A 67 9.00 0.40 5.83
N ALA A 68 7.81 0.14 6.32
CA ALA A 68 6.91 1.14 6.86
C ALA A 68 6.19 0.62 8.10
N THR A 69 5.87 1.51 9.03
CA THR A 69 4.94 1.25 10.13
C THR A 69 3.65 1.99 9.84
N VAL A 70 2.55 1.25 9.72
CA VAL A 70 1.21 1.81 9.54
C VAL A 70 0.47 1.75 10.88
N SER A 71 -0.07 2.89 11.32
CA SER A 71 -0.82 2.95 12.55
C SER A 71 -2.22 3.52 12.36
N LEU A 72 -3.19 2.91 13.05
CA LEU A 72 -4.58 3.32 13.09
C LEU A 72 -5.01 3.58 14.54
N GLY A 73 -5.95 4.51 14.75
CA GLY A 73 -6.43 4.89 16.08
C GLY A 73 -5.75 6.12 16.69
N VAL A 74 -6.20 6.52 17.88
CA VAL A 74 -5.82 7.78 18.56
C VAL A 74 -5.29 7.49 19.96
N GLY A 75 -4.26 8.24 20.37
CA GLY A 75 -3.70 8.17 21.72
C GLY A 75 -3.20 6.77 22.08
N ARG A 76 -3.60 6.28 23.25
CA ARG A 76 -3.20 4.98 23.79
C ARG A 76 -3.88 3.78 23.11
N LEU A 77 -4.94 4.00 22.32
CA LEU A 77 -5.66 2.97 21.56
C LEU A 77 -5.13 2.84 20.12
N ARG A 78 -3.84 3.16 19.92
CA ARG A 78 -3.20 3.08 18.61
C ARG A 78 -2.74 1.65 18.34
N PHE A 79 -3.23 1.06 17.26
CA PHE A 79 -2.70 -0.17 16.70
C PHE A 79 -1.62 0.18 15.66
N SER A 80 -0.47 -0.50 15.72
CA SER A 80 0.64 -0.31 14.79
C SER A 80 1.04 -1.64 14.17
N ALA A 81 1.13 -1.67 12.85
CA ALA A 81 1.58 -2.82 12.08
C ALA A 81 2.88 -2.46 11.34
N PRO A 82 4.00 -3.15 11.62
CA PRO A 82 5.18 -3.06 10.79
C PRO A 82 4.93 -3.83 9.49
N CYS A 83 5.28 -3.22 8.37
CA CYS A 83 5.05 -3.72 7.03
C CYS A 83 6.32 -3.56 6.18
N GLU A 84 6.43 -4.38 5.15
CA GLU A 84 7.45 -4.28 4.10
C GLU A 84 6.73 -4.30 2.76
N VAL A 85 7.09 -3.40 1.86
CA VAL A 85 6.58 -3.43 0.48
C VAL A 85 7.21 -4.63 -0.21
N VAL A 86 6.37 -5.54 -0.71
CA VAL A 86 6.83 -6.82 -1.29
C VAL A 86 6.90 -6.78 -2.81
N TRP A 87 6.11 -5.93 -3.44
CA TRP A 87 6.16 -5.63 -4.88
C TRP A 87 5.50 -4.27 -5.13
N ALA A 88 5.85 -3.64 -6.25
CA ALA A 88 5.21 -2.47 -6.80
C ALA A 88 5.22 -2.61 -8.33
N GLU A 89 4.20 -2.06 -9.01
CA GLU A 89 4.25 -1.90 -10.46
C GLU A 89 4.94 -0.59 -10.79
N GLU A 90 5.96 -0.66 -11.63
CA GLU A 90 6.47 0.49 -12.35
C GLU A 90 5.65 0.57 -13.65
N GLY A 91 5.02 1.72 -13.90
CA GLY A 91 4.31 1.91 -15.16
C GLY A 91 5.31 1.97 -16.31
N ASP A 92 5.06 1.22 -17.39
CA ASP A 92 5.66 1.54 -18.68
C ASP A 92 5.14 2.94 -19.08
N ALA A 93 6.07 3.86 -19.35
CA ALA A 93 5.79 5.25 -19.69
C ALA A 93 5.04 5.41 -21.02
#